data_AF-A0A527W3V3-F1
#
_entry.id   AF-A0A527W3V3-F1
#
_cell.length_a   1.000
_cell.length_b   1.000
_cell.length_c   1.000
_cell.angle_alpha   90.00
_cell.angle_beta   90.00
_cell.angle_gamma   90.00
#
_symmetry.space_group_name_H-M   'P 1'
#
loop_
_entity.id
_entity.type
_entity.pdbx_description
1 polymer ?
#
loop_
_entity_poly.entity_id
_entity_poly.type
_entity_poly.pdbx_seq_one_letter_code
_entity_poly.pdbx_strand_id
1 'polypeptide(L)'
;EPDVVMACAGDVPTLETLAAVQILRHHVPELRVRVVNVVDLMTLQPKEHHPHGLSDRDFDALFTSGKPVIFAYHGYPWTIHRLTYR
;
A
#
# COMPACT_ATOMS: atom_id res chain seq x y z
N GLU A 1 3.33 4.63 14.85
CA GLU A 1 3.53 3.82 13.64
C GLU A 1 2.51 2.69 13.57
N PRO A 2 2.13 2.25 12.36
CA PRO A 2 1.31 1.06 12.18
C PRO A 2 2.12 -0.22 12.47
N ASP A 3 1.41 -1.30 12.80
CA ASP A 3 1.98 -2.65 12.85
C ASP A 3 1.97 -3.30 11.47
N VAL A 4 1.03 -2.89 10.60
CA VAL A 4 0.90 -3.34 9.21
C VAL A 4 0.29 -2.25 8.34
N VAL A 5 0.74 -2.16 7.08
CA VAL A 5 0.11 -1.34 6.06
C VAL A 5 -0.72 -2.22 5.14
N MET A 6 -2.00 -1.89 5.00
CA MET A 6 -2.93 -2.49 4.05
C MET A 6 -3.07 -1.55 2.85
N ALA A 7 -2.37 -1.87 1.77
CA ALA A 7 -2.35 -1.08 0.55
C ALA A 7 -3.26 -1.69 -0.52
N CYS A 8 -3.85 -0.85 -1.38
CA CYS A 8 -4.71 -1.31 -2.45
C CYS A 8 -4.65 -0.41 -3.69
N ALA A 9 -4.93 -0.99 -4.86
CA ALA A 9 -5.13 -0.24 -6.10
C ALA A 9 -6.21 -0.89 -6.97
N GLY A 10 -7.27 -0.13 -7.26
CA GLY A 10 -8.46 -0.58 -7.99
C GLY A 10 -9.70 -0.66 -7.12
N ASP A 11 -10.87 -0.60 -7.74
CA ASP A 11 -12.18 -0.58 -7.08
C ASP A 11 -12.44 -1.79 -6.19
N VAL A 12 -12.38 -3.01 -6.74
CA VAL A 12 -12.61 -4.25 -5.99
C VAL A 12 -11.52 -4.44 -4.92
N PRO A 13 -10.20 -4.33 -5.21
CA PRO A 13 -9.18 -4.40 -4.18
C PRO A 13 -9.37 -3.42 -3.02
N THR A 14 -9.83 -2.19 -3.28
CA THR A 14 -10.09 -1.22 -2.22
C THR A 14 -11.26 -1.66 -1.34
N LEU A 15 -12.36 -2.14 -1.91
CA LEU A 15 -13.50 -2.66 -1.13
C LEU A 15 -13.09 -3.83 -0.24
N GLU A 16 -12.40 -4.81 -0.80
CA GLU A 16 -11.93 -6.00 -0.07
C GLU A 16 -10.92 -5.63 1.02
N THR A 17 -10.04 -4.66 0.77
CA THR A 17 -9.08 -4.17 1.76
C THR A 17 -9.79 -3.51 2.94
N LEU A 18 -10.78 -2.66 2.69
CA LEU A 18 -11.55 -2.03 3.76
C LEU A 18 -12.38 -3.04 4.56
N ALA A 19 -12.96 -4.04 3.89
CA ALA A 19 -13.66 -5.14 4.55
C ALA A 19 -12.73 -5.95 5.47
N ALA A 20 -11.52 -6.28 4.98
CA ALA A 20 -10.50 -6.95 5.78
C ALA A 20 -10.10 -6.13 7.02
N VAL A 21 -9.89 -4.81 6.86
CA VAL A 21 -9.58 -3.92 7.98
C VAL A 21 -10.73 -3.83 8.98
N GLN A 22 -11.98 -3.83 8.51
CA GLN A 22 -13.16 -3.85 9.40
C GLN A 22 -13.19 -5.13 10.25
N ILE A 23 -12.91 -6.29 9.64
CA ILE A 23 -12.81 -7.57 10.35
C ILE A 23 -11.67 -7.53 11.38
N LEU A 24 -10.47 -7.08 10.98
CA LEU A 24 -9.32 -6.96 11.88
C LEU A 24 -9.59 -6.04 13.07
N ARG A 25 -10.25 -4.91 12.84
CA ARG A 25 -10.61 -3.96 13.91
C ARG A 25 -11.59 -4.58 14.92
N HIS A 26 -12.43 -5.52 14.50
CA HIS A 26 -13.36 -6.22 15.38
C HIS A 26 -12.65 -7.32 16.20
N HIS A 27 -11.80 -8.11 15.57
CA HIS A 27 -11.19 -9.28 16.20
C HIS A 27 -9.85 -9.00 16.92
N VAL A 28 -9.11 -7.97 16.50
CA VAL A 28 -7.77 -7.61 17.01
C VAL A 28 -7.67 -6.07 17.13
N PRO A 29 -8.45 -5.44 18.03
CA PRO A 29 -8.59 -3.98 18.10
C PRO A 29 -7.29 -3.24 18.46
N GLU A 30 -6.32 -3.91 19.04
CA GLU A 30 -5.00 -3.39 19.37
C GLU A 30 -4.06 -3.29 18.16
N LEU A 31 -4.35 -3.99 17.07
CA LEU A 31 -3.54 -3.98 15.84
C LEU A 31 -3.67 -2.61 15.15
N ARG A 32 -2.57 -1.88 15.05
CA ARG A 32 -2.56 -0.56 14.41
C ARG A 32 -2.41 -0.72 12.90
N VAL A 33 -3.52 -0.68 12.19
CA VAL A 33 -3.54 -0.77 10.73
C VAL A 33 -3.48 0.62 10.10
N ARG A 34 -2.59 0.81 9.12
CA ARG A 34 -2.66 1.95 8.18
C ARG A 34 -3.22 1.46 6.85
N VAL A 35 -4.23 2.15 6.34
CA VAL A 35 -4.74 1.91 4.98
C VAL A 35 -4.12 2.91 4.02
N VAL A 36 -3.62 2.43 2.87
CA VAL A 36 -3.13 3.27 1.77
C VAL A 36 -3.88 2.90 0.49
N ASN A 37 -4.60 3.86 -0.08
CA ASN A 37 -5.24 3.69 -1.38
C ASN A 37 -4.37 4.34 -2.47
N VAL A 38 -3.91 3.55 -3.43
CA VAL A 38 -3.09 4.00 -4.55
C VAL A 38 -3.98 4.18 -5.78
N VAL A 39 -4.18 5.43 -6.17
CA VAL A 39 -5.01 5.79 -7.33
C VAL A 39 -4.16 5.86 -8.61
N ASP A 40 -3.00 6.49 -8.54
CA ASP A 40 -2.03 6.53 -9.63
C ASP A 40 -0.89 5.56 -9.32
N LEU A 41 -0.82 4.44 -10.06
CA LEU A 41 0.23 3.43 -9.85
C LEU A 41 1.64 3.96 -10.13
N MET A 42 1.77 4.99 -10.96
CA MET A 42 3.08 5.53 -11.31
C MET A 42 3.73 6.30 -10.15
N THR A 43 2.99 6.58 -9.07
CA THR A 43 3.55 7.16 -7.85
C THR A 43 4.40 6.18 -7.05
N LEU A 44 4.27 4.87 -7.32
CA LEU A 44 5.06 3.84 -6.65
C LEU A 44 6.51 3.76 -7.15
N GLN A 45 6.79 4.28 -8.35
CA GLN A 45 8.14 4.31 -8.90
C GLN A 45 8.99 5.40 -8.22
N PRO A 46 10.33 5.22 -8.18
CA PRO A 46 11.24 6.28 -7.78
C PRO A 46 11.04 7.56 -8.62
N LYS A 47 11.21 8.72 -7.99
CA LYS A 47 11.06 10.02 -8.66
C LYS A 47 11.99 10.18 -9.87
N GLU A 48 13.15 9.55 -9.81
CA GLU A 48 14.18 9.55 -10.84
C GLU A 48 13.75 8.76 -12.09
N HIS A 49 12.84 7.80 -11.93
CA HIS A 49 12.36 6.94 -13.01
C HIS A 49 11.04 7.42 -13.63
N HIS A 50 10.21 8.14 -12.87
CA HIS A 50 8.95 8.66 -13.36
C HIS A 50 8.57 10.01 -12.74
N PRO A 51 8.06 10.99 -13.51
CA PRO A 51 7.72 12.32 -12.99
C PRO A 51 6.64 12.29 -11.89
N HIS A 52 5.80 11.25 -11.85
CA HIS A 52 4.78 11.07 -10.82
C HIS A 52 5.28 10.34 -9.58
N GLY A 53 6.49 9.75 -9.64
CA GLY A 53 7.08 9.03 -8.54
C GLY A 53 7.09 9.86 -7.26
N LEU A 54 6.96 9.20 -6.12
CA LEU A 54 7.12 9.85 -4.83
C LEU A 54 8.61 10.03 -4.50
N SER A 55 8.91 10.99 -3.63
CA SER A 55 10.23 11.02 -3.00
C SER A 55 10.38 9.83 -2.05
N ASP A 56 11.61 9.37 -1.81
CA ASP A 56 11.91 8.31 -0.84
C ASP A 56 11.25 8.57 0.52
N ARG A 57 11.35 9.81 0.99
CA ARG A 57 10.76 10.23 2.26
C ARG A 57 9.23 10.09 2.25
N ASP A 58 8.56 10.50 1.18
CA ASP A 58 7.09 10.43 1.10
C ASP A 58 6.61 8.98 0.94
N PHE A 59 7.35 8.17 0.18
CA PHE A 59 7.09 6.74 0.06
C PHE A 59 7.22 6.05 1.43
N ASP A 60 8.31 6.27 2.15
CA ASP A 60 8.54 5.70 3.49
C ASP A 60 7.51 6.21 4.51
N ALA A 61 7.09 7.47 4.41
CA ALA A 61 6.06 8.01 5.28
C ALA A 61 4.71 7.29 5.11
N LEU A 62 4.39 6.81 3.90
CA LEU A 62 3.18 6.06 3.60
C LEU A 62 3.32 4.57 3.93
N PHE A 63 4.36 3.91 3.40
CA PHE A 63 4.50 2.46 3.39
C PHE A 63 5.39 1.90 4.51
N THR A 64 6.10 2.77 5.23
CA THR A 64 7.11 2.43 6.26
C THR A 64 8.35 1.74 5.68
N SER A 65 9.45 1.77 6.42
CA SER A 65 10.71 1.12 6.05
C SER A 65 10.91 -0.27 6.70
N GLY A 66 10.06 -0.66 7.65
CA GLY A 66 10.29 -1.85 8.48
C GLY A 66 9.04 -2.58 8.95
N LYS A 67 7.84 -2.17 8.53
CA LYS A 67 6.58 -2.86 8.84
C LYS A 67 6.08 -3.57 7.59
N PRO A 68 5.42 -4.72 7.72
CA PRO A 68 4.87 -5.44 6.58
C PRO A 68 3.85 -4.60 5.82
N VAL A 69 3.88 -4.71 4.49
CA VAL A 69 2.90 -4.12 3.57
C VAL A 69 2.18 -5.24 2.84
N ILE A 70 0.86 -5.34 3.02
CA ILE A 70 -0.01 -6.23 2.24
C ILE A 70 -0.65 -5.38 1.15
N PHE A 71 -0.37 -5.71 -0.12
CA PHE A 71 -0.85 -4.94 -1.26
C PHE A 71 -1.87 -5.73 -2.08
N ALA A 72 -3.13 -5.27 -2.09
CA ALA A 72 -4.19 -5.83 -2.92
C ALA A 72 -4.24 -5.12 -4.29
N TYR A 73 -4.07 -5.86 -5.37
CA TYR A 73 -4.07 -5.31 -6.72
C TYR A 73 -4.84 -6.20 -7.68
N HIS A 74 -5.68 -5.60 -8.52
CA HIS A 74 -6.54 -6.31 -9.48
C HIS A 74 -5.78 -6.82 -10.71
N GLY A 75 -4.61 -6.25 -11.00
CA GLY A 75 -3.76 -6.67 -12.12
C GLY A 75 -2.78 -7.78 -11.75
N TYR A 76 -1.76 -7.97 -12.59
CA TYR A 76 -0.74 -8.98 -12.35
C TYR A 76 0.11 -8.61 -11.12
N PRO A 77 0.21 -9.45 -10.06
CA PRO A 77 0.89 -9.10 -8.82
C PRO A 77 2.35 -8.67 -9.01
N TRP A 78 3.05 -9.26 -9.98
CA TRP A 78 4.44 -8.92 -10.30
C TRP A 78 4.64 -7.47 -10.76
N THR A 79 3.57 -6.82 -11.24
CA THR A 79 3.63 -5.40 -11.61
C THR A 79 3.96 -4.53 -10.40
N ILE A 80 3.34 -4.78 -9.25
CA ILE A 80 3.63 -4.01 -8.02
C ILE A 80 5.10 -4.20 -7.63
N HIS A 81 5.58 -5.45 -7.63
CA HIS A 81 6.98 -5.74 -7.35
C HIS A 81 7.94 -4.97 -8.26
N ARG A 82 7.66 -4.89 -9.57
CA ARG A 82 8.49 -4.13 -10.52
C ARG A 82 8.46 -2.63 -10.27
N LEU A 83 7.28 -2.07 -9.96
CA LEU A 83 7.13 -0.63 -9.74
C LEU A 83 7.80 -0.18 -8.43
N THR A 84 7.89 -1.07 -7.45
CA THR A 84 8.55 -0.81 -6.17
C THR A 84 10.00 -1.32 -6.10
N TYR A 85 10.49 -1.99 -7.15
CA TYR A 85 11.87 -2.46 -7.21
C TYR A 85 12.81 -1.28 -7.53
N ARG A 86 13.98 -1.28 -6.91
CA ARG A 86 15.06 -0.34 -7.19
C ARG A 86 16.15 -1.03 -8.00
#